data_AF-A0A834YUD6-F1
#
_entry.id   AF-A0A834YUD6-F1
#
_cell.length_a   1.000
_cell.length_b   1.000
_cell.length_c   1.000
_cell.angle_alpha   90.00
_cell.angle_beta   90.00
_cell.angle_gamma   90.00
#
_symmetry.space_group_name_H-M   'P 1'
#
loop_
_entity.id
_entity.type
_entity.pdbx_description
1 polymer ?
#
loop_
_entity_poly.entity_id
_entity_poly.type
_entity_poly.pdbx_seq_one_letter_code
_entity_poly.pdbx_strand_id
1 'polypeptide(L)'
;MASFEKLLVEKKRELIKEQDIYGRTALHYAASYYRLEMVKLLIEKDSSVAYIQDKDGRSPLHYAAGKGNFWTTREIMERYPDAVDLVDNKGQNAFHVCIDNYNQEEGRLYELVMENIMSEYRNNDEVINQADKDGNTPLHLAVKRCSPYLVKYLLKKLKGRVDTDAINNANLTPLDLALSGIYPQAKEEKQVRLALLKADAKSGMAKPLQESIICLNDTERMVEEYNTRTKAMNKPQIIVATLIATVTFAAAFQVPGGYKSDDGRATLARKAAFQAFVITDAIALTCSMTAVFLNFIMPLLRGRWPLKTIRFVAILSLIAMVAMLVAFVSGLYVVLTNSLWLAIFTCFVVFGFCCLFLVFWKISLKSDDLVSDSYAVKKMWKSKDDDGMINFRNLLFHLG
;
A
#
# COMPACT_ATOMS: atom_id res chain seq x y z
N MET A 1 4.94 22.07 29.99
CA MET A 1 6.40 21.96 30.19
C MET A 1 6.66 22.01 31.69
N ALA A 2 7.43 21.08 32.26
CA ALA A 2 7.66 21.07 33.70
C ALA A 2 8.54 22.27 34.10
N SER A 3 8.13 23.01 35.14
CA SER A 3 8.86 24.17 35.70
C SER A 3 10.37 23.91 35.90
N PHE A 4 10.73 22.65 36.18
CA PHE A 4 12.09 22.20 36.41
C PHE A 4 13.04 22.39 35.21
N GLU A 5 12.64 22.04 33.99
CA GLU A 5 13.53 22.12 32.82
C GLU A 5 13.91 23.57 32.51
N LYS A 6 12.94 24.48 32.60
CA LYS A 6 13.18 25.93 32.46
C LYS A 6 14.12 26.43 33.55
N LEU A 7 13.85 26.08 34.80
CA LEU A 7 14.67 26.49 35.94
C LEU A 7 16.12 25.97 35.82
N LEU A 8 16.31 24.74 35.33
CA LEU A 8 17.62 24.14 35.14
C LEU A 8 18.41 24.90 34.07
N VAL A 9 17.80 25.14 32.90
CA VAL A 9 18.43 25.89 31.80
C VAL A 9 18.73 27.33 32.21
N GLU A 10 17.88 27.95 33.04
CA GLU A 10 18.13 29.30 33.55
C GLU A 10 19.28 29.37 34.55
N LYS A 11 19.39 28.37 35.43
CA LYS A 11 20.42 28.33 36.48
C LYS A 11 21.76 27.77 36.00
N LYS A 12 21.77 26.91 34.98
CA LYS A 12 22.95 26.20 34.48
C LYS A 12 22.99 26.25 32.95
N ARG A 13 23.25 27.44 32.40
CA ARG A 13 23.27 27.67 30.94
C ARG A 13 24.41 26.92 30.24
N GLU A 14 25.49 26.64 30.95
CA GLU A 14 26.64 25.88 30.48
C GLU A 14 26.26 24.47 29.99
N LEU A 15 25.22 23.87 30.56
CA LEU A 15 24.74 22.53 30.19
C LEU A 15 24.11 22.48 28.79
N ILE A 16 23.70 23.62 28.22
CA ILE A 16 23.05 23.67 26.90
C ILE A 16 23.97 23.12 25.81
N LYS A 17 25.27 23.41 25.89
CA LYS A 17 26.30 22.97 24.94
C LYS A 17 27.09 21.76 25.41
N GLU A 18 26.89 21.32 26.64
CA GLU A 18 27.61 20.17 27.15
C GLU A 18 27.26 18.94 26.31
N GLN A 19 28.30 18.23 25.88
CA GLN A 19 28.19 17.04 25.05
C GLN A 19 28.42 15.81 25.91
N ASP A 20 27.56 14.82 25.75
CA ASP A 20 27.75 13.52 26.38
C ASP A 20 28.89 12.70 25.72
N ILE A 21 29.05 11.45 26.15
CA ILE A 21 30.06 10.53 25.61
C ILE A 21 29.94 10.26 24.11
N TYR A 22 28.79 10.57 23.49
CA TYR A 22 28.54 10.44 22.05
C TYR A 22 28.67 11.77 21.30
N GLY A 23 29.02 12.86 21.98
CA GLY A 23 29.03 14.19 21.38
C GLY A 23 27.65 14.86 21.32
N ARG A 24 26.62 14.29 21.97
CA ARG A 24 25.25 14.80 21.86
C ARG A 24 24.96 15.82 22.93
N THR A 25 24.38 16.94 22.51
CA THR A 25 23.82 17.97 23.40
C THR A 25 22.37 17.68 23.77
N ALA A 26 21.83 18.43 24.74
CA ALA A 26 20.41 18.37 25.09
C ALA A 26 19.48 18.60 23.88
N LEU A 27 19.90 19.41 22.89
CA LEU A 27 19.09 19.68 21.70
C LEU A 27 18.97 18.46 20.78
N HIS A 28 20.00 17.60 20.67
CA HIS A 28 19.91 16.35 19.90
C HIS A 28 18.83 15.44 20.46
N TYR A 29 18.79 15.30 21.79
CA TYR A 29 17.78 14.50 22.47
C TYR A 29 16.39 15.11 22.35
N ALA A 30 16.25 16.42 22.55
CA ALA A 30 14.97 17.10 22.38
C ALA A 30 14.42 16.93 20.95
N ALA A 31 15.30 16.99 19.94
CA ALA A 31 14.98 16.78 18.54
C ALA A 31 14.57 15.33 18.22
N SER A 32 15.23 14.34 18.83
CA SER A 32 14.90 12.93 18.65
C SER A 32 13.60 12.49 19.35
N TYR A 33 13.20 13.16 20.43
CA TYR A 33 12.09 12.74 21.30
C TYR A 33 10.84 13.65 21.22
N TYR A 34 10.67 14.38 20.10
CA TYR A 34 9.48 15.20 19.85
C TYR A 34 9.19 16.26 20.94
N ARG A 35 10.24 16.80 21.58
CA ARG A 35 10.12 17.78 22.67
C ARG A 35 10.21 19.21 22.13
N LEU A 36 9.24 19.65 21.32
CA LEU A 36 9.26 20.96 20.66
C LEU A 36 9.49 22.14 21.63
N GLU A 37 8.86 22.12 22.79
CA GLU A 37 9.01 23.21 23.77
C GLU A 37 10.45 23.26 24.34
N MET A 38 11.10 22.11 24.51
CA MET A 38 12.52 22.06 24.90
C MET A 38 13.42 22.55 23.77
N VAL A 39 13.11 22.18 22.53
CA VAL A 39 13.81 22.68 21.34
C VAL A 39 13.78 24.21 21.33
N LYS A 40 12.60 24.81 21.42
CA LYS A 40 12.42 26.28 21.46
C LYS A 40 13.20 26.92 22.61
N LEU A 41 13.08 26.38 23.83
CA LEU A 41 13.78 26.90 24.99
C LEU A 41 15.31 26.88 24.81
N LEU A 42 15.87 25.76 24.33
CA LEU A 42 17.32 25.63 24.16
C LEU A 42 17.85 26.58 23.07
N ILE A 43 17.12 26.68 21.95
CA ILE A 43 17.37 27.56 20.81
C ILE A 43 17.30 29.05 21.21
N GLU A 44 16.29 29.44 21.99
CA GLU A 44 16.13 30.81 22.50
C GLU A 44 17.26 31.22 23.45
N LYS A 45 17.83 30.27 24.19
CA LYS A 45 18.88 30.54 25.18
C LYS A 45 20.27 30.53 24.56
N ASP A 46 20.54 29.64 23.62
CA ASP A 46 21.77 29.66 22.83
C ASP A 46 21.55 29.07 21.45
N SER A 47 21.57 29.94 20.44
CA SER A 47 21.32 29.57 19.06
C SER A 47 22.38 28.66 18.46
N SER A 48 23.63 28.76 18.91
CA SER A 48 24.74 28.02 18.31
C SER A 48 24.67 26.51 18.58
N VAL A 49 23.83 26.08 19.54
CA VAL A 49 23.61 24.66 19.84
C VAL A 49 22.98 23.90 18.67
N ALA A 50 22.34 24.59 17.72
CA ALA A 50 21.79 23.99 16.50
C ALA A 50 22.87 23.49 15.51
N TYR A 51 24.11 24.01 15.60
CA TYR A 51 25.22 23.63 14.72
C TYR A 51 26.18 22.61 15.36
N ILE A 52 26.03 22.31 16.65
CA ILE A 52 26.88 21.33 17.31
C ILE A 52 26.57 19.96 16.73
N GLN A 53 27.60 19.30 16.18
CA GLN A 53 27.50 17.95 15.65
C GLN A 53 28.00 16.94 16.69
N ASP A 54 27.36 15.78 16.72
CA ASP A 54 27.81 14.65 17.53
C ASP A 54 29.05 13.97 16.92
N LYS A 55 29.52 12.88 17.53
CA LYS A 55 30.70 12.13 17.05
C LYS A 55 30.51 11.51 15.67
N ASP A 56 29.27 11.30 15.22
CA ASP A 56 28.94 10.83 13.87
C ASP A 56 28.77 11.99 12.89
N GLY A 57 29.03 13.23 13.30
CA GLY A 57 28.81 14.42 12.49
C GLY A 57 27.34 14.82 12.41
N ARG A 58 26.43 14.20 13.16
CA ARG A 58 25.00 14.48 13.05
C ARG A 58 24.64 15.69 13.88
N SER A 59 24.02 16.68 13.23
CA SER A 59 23.42 17.83 13.91
C SER A 59 22.03 17.50 14.47
N PRO A 60 21.44 18.32 15.35
CA PRO A 60 20.07 18.14 15.82
C PRO A 60 19.02 18.06 14.69
N LEU A 61 19.28 18.73 13.54
CA LEU A 61 18.41 18.63 12.37
C LEU A 61 18.39 17.22 11.77
N HIS A 62 19.54 16.52 11.73
CA HIS A 62 19.61 15.12 11.30
C HIS A 62 18.76 14.21 12.20
N TYR A 63 18.80 14.44 13.52
CA TYR A 63 17.98 13.69 14.48
C TYR A 63 16.50 13.96 14.30
N ALA A 64 16.10 15.22 14.13
CA ALA A 64 14.71 15.58 13.89
C ALA A 64 14.19 14.95 12.59
N ALA A 65 14.95 15.07 11.49
CA ALA A 65 14.59 14.55 10.19
C ALA A 65 14.56 13.02 10.15
N GLY A 66 15.56 12.36 10.75
CA GLY A 66 15.64 10.90 10.85
C GLY A 66 14.60 10.26 11.77
N LYS A 67 13.89 11.07 12.57
CA LYS A 67 12.74 10.63 13.36
C LYS A 67 11.41 11.05 12.75
N GLY A 68 11.37 11.75 11.61
CA GLY A 68 10.12 12.29 11.08
C GLY A 68 9.52 13.40 11.96
N ASN A 69 10.30 14.03 12.84
CA ASN A 69 9.82 15.07 13.74
C ASN A 69 9.65 16.41 13.00
N PHE A 70 8.53 16.55 12.29
CA PHE A 70 8.20 17.71 11.46
C PHE A 70 8.30 19.03 12.23
N TRP A 71 7.67 19.13 13.40
CA TRP A 71 7.60 20.40 14.13
C TRP A 71 8.98 20.88 14.58
N THR A 72 9.85 19.96 15.01
CA THR A 72 11.22 20.32 15.37
C THR A 72 12.06 20.64 14.14
N THR A 73 11.92 19.87 13.06
CA THR A 73 12.60 20.16 11.78
C THR A 73 12.25 21.56 11.32
N ARG A 74 10.96 21.91 11.35
CA ARG A 74 10.46 23.23 10.98
C ARG A 74 11.02 24.33 11.87
N GLU A 75 10.93 24.19 13.19
CA GLU A 75 11.46 25.21 14.12
C GLU A 75 12.97 25.42 13.91
N ILE A 76 13.75 24.35 13.80
CA ILE A 76 15.20 24.45 13.54
C ILE A 76 15.44 25.15 12.21
N MET A 77 14.77 24.76 11.13
CA MET A 77 14.98 25.38 9.81
C MET A 77 14.52 26.83 9.76
N GLU A 78 13.42 27.20 10.41
CA GLU A 78 12.92 28.60 10.45
C GLU A 78 13.89 29.52 11.19
N ARG A 79 14.51 29.04 12.28
CA ARG A 79 15.47 29.81 13.09
C ARG A 79 16.91 29.74 12.58
N TYR A 80 17.29 28.63 11.94
CA TYR A 80 18.65 28.30 11.51
C TYR A 80 18.65 27.82 10.07
N PRO A 81 18.59 28.76 9.11
CA PRO A 81 18.34 28.40 7.73
C PRO A 81 19.40 27.53 7.07
N ASP A 82 20.65 27.81 7.40
CA ASP A 82 21.90 27.21 6.96
C ASP A 82 22.20 25.85 7.63
N ALA A 83 21.47 25.48 8.69
CA ALA A 83 21.62 24.16 9.32
C ALA A 83 21.25 23.00 8.37
N VAL A 84 20.55 23.28 7.28
CA VAL A 84 20.19 22.33 6.23
C VAL A 84 21.40 21.85 5.42
N ASP A 85 22.46 22.66 5.36
CA ASP A 85 23.70 22.38 4.61
C ASP A 85 24.68 21.51 5.40
N LEU A 86 24.43 21.32 6.70
CA LEU A 86 25.25 20.45 7.53
C LEU A 86 25.13 19.00 7.06
N VAL A 87 26.27 18.32 7.02
CA VAL A 87 26.37 16.91 6.65
C VAL A 87 27.04 16.10 7.76
N ASP A 88 26.61 14.86 7.90
CA ASP A 88 27.22 13.92 8.84
C ASP A 88 28.55 13.35 8.33
N ASN A 89 29.17 12.45 9.10
CA ASN A 89 30.44 11.82 8.74
C ASN A 89 30.36 10.94 7.49
N LYS A 90 29.17 10.63 6.97
CA LYS A 90 28.96 9.96 5.69
C LYS A 90 28.74 10.96 4.55
N GLY A 91 28.78 12.26 4.82
CA GLY A 91 28.42 13.30 3.84
C GLY A 91 26.90 13.42 3.64
N GLN A 92 26.09 12.83 4.52
CA GLN A 92 24.64 12.83 4.39
C GLN A 92 24.06 14.05 5.08
N ASN A 93 23.29 14.85 4.35
CA ASN A 93 22.47 15.91 4.95
C ASN A 93 21.19 15.37 5.60
N ALA A 94 20.41 16.23 6.23
CA ALA A 94 19.16 15.85 6.89
C ALA A 94 18.13 15.18 5.96
N PHE A 95 18.13 15.51 4.66
CA PHE A 95 17.23 14.90 3.68
C PHE A 95 17.59 13.44 3.39
N HIS A 96 18.90 13.14 3.25
CA HIS A 96 19.39 11.76 3.15
C HIS A 96 18.95 10.94 4.36
N VAL A 97 19.16 11.46 5.57
CA VAL A 97 18.82 10.77 6.82
C VAL A 97 17.30 10.55 6.95
N CYS A 98 16.49 11.51 6.49
CA CYS A 98 15.03 11.36 6.42
C CYS A 98 14.60 10.19 5.52
N ILE A 99 15.18 10.08 4.32
CA ILE A 99 14.90 8.98 3.38
C ILE A 99 15.38 7.65 3.93
N ASP A 100 16.60 7.61 4.49
CA ASP A 100 17.19 6.37 5.00
C ASP A 100 16.48 5.84 6.25
N ASN A 101 15.87 6.71 7.05
CA ASN A 101 15.10 6.30 8.23
C ASN A 101 13.58 6.23 7.97
N TYR A 102 13.14 6.45 6.73
CA TYR A 102 11.71 6.47 6.40
C TYR A 102 11.01 5.20 6.89
N ASN A 103 10.00 5.41 7.72
CA ASN A 103 9.09 4.39 8.25
C ASN A 103 7.71 4.53 7.59
N GLN A 104 7.18 3.45 7.01
CA GLN A 104 5.86 3.45 6.38
C GLN A 104 4.71 3.70 7.37
N GLU A 105 4.83 3.26 8.63
CA GLU A 105 3.79 3.46 9.65
C GLU A 105 3.61 4.95 9.99
N GLU A 106 4.72 5.69 10.00
CA GLU A 106 4.76 7.13 10.26
C GLU A 106 4.93 7.95 8.97
N GLY A 107 4.60 7.37 7.81
CA GLY A 107 4.99 7.92 6.50
C GLY A 107 4.61 9.39 6.29
N ARG A 108 3.45 9.81 6.80
CA ARG A 108 2.98 11.21 6.73
C ARG A 108 3.91 12.19 7.45
N LEU A 109 4.51 11.79 8.58
CA LEU A 109 5.42 12.64 9.34
C LEU A 109 6.73 12.87 8.56
N TYR A 110 7.26 11.80 7.95
CA TYR A 110 8.43 11.91 7.07
C TYR A 110 8.14 12.72 5.81
N GLU A 111 6.95 12.57 5.21
CA GLU A 111 6.54 13.41 4.07
C GLU A 111 6.52 14.89 4.43
N LEU A 112 6.00 15.26 5.59
CA LEU A 112 6.00 16.65 6.05
C LEU A 112 7.43 17.17 6.29
N VAL A 113 8.33 16.35 6.83
CA VAL A 113 9.76 16.68 6.96
C VAL A 113 10.38 16.89 5.58
N MET A 114 10.14 15.99 4.63
CA MET A 114 10.62 16.11 3.26
C MET A 114 10.08 17.40 2.63
N GLU A 115 8.78 17.68 2.71
CA GLU A 115 8.16 18.88 2.14
C GLU A 115 8.73 20.16 2.76
N ASN A 116 9.03 20.15 4.06
CA ASN A 116 9.66 21.27 4.73
C ASN A 116 11.09 21.51 4.21
N ILE A 117 11.89 20.44 4.09
CA ILE A 117 13.26 20.53 3.57
C ILE A 117 13.26 20.95 2.09
N MET A 118 12.31 20.48 1.30
CA MET A 118 12.19 20.73 -0.15
C MET A 118 11.55 22.08 -0.50
N SER A 119 11.13 22.89 0.49
CA SER A 119 10.33 24.09 0.24
C SER A 119 11.03 25.10 -0.70
N GLU A 120 10.27 25.65 -1.65
CA GLU A 120 10.78 26.50 -2.74
C GLU A 120 11.36 27.84 -2.25
N TYR A 121 11.04 28.25 -1.02
CA TYR A 121 11.49 29.52 -0.44
C TYR A 121 13.01 29.63 -0.24
N ARG A 122 13.78 28.55 -0.39
CA ARG A 122 15.22 28.53 -0.10
C ARG A 122 16.15 28.06 -1.21
N ASN A 123 15.63 27.74 -2.40
CA ASN A 123 16.43 27.19 -3.50
C ASN A 123 17.29 25.97 -3.06
N ASN A 124 16.68 25.01 -2.34
CA ASN A 124 17.36 23.84 -1.77
C ASN A 124 17.65 22.72 -2.79
N ASP A 125 17.80 23.06 -4.07
CA ASP A 125 18.05 22.09 -5.13
C ASP A 125 19.42 21.40 -4.97
N GLU A 126 20.37 22.10 -4.37
CA GLU A 126 21.66 21.53 -3.96
C GLU A 126 21.47 20.46 -2.87
N VAL A 127 20.69 20.73 -1.82
CA VAL A 127 20.47 19.79 -0.70
C VAL A 127 19.80 18.49 -1.17
N ILE A 128 18.79 18.58 -2.03
CA ILE A 128 18.04 17.38 -2.49
C ILE A 128 18.83 16.52 -3.49
N ASN A 129 19.89 17.07 -4.09
CA ASN A 129 20.74 16.37 -5.06
C ASN A 129 22.18 16.18 -4.58
N GLN A 130 22.52 16.67 -3.39
CA GLN A 130 23.86 16.54 -2.82
C GLN A 130 24.25 15.07 -2.77
N ALA A 131 25.46 14.75 -3.21
CA ALA A 131 25.99 13.40 -3.13
C ALA A 131 26.65 13.19 -1.76
N ASP A 132 26.39 12.04 -1.14
CA ASP A 132 27.12 11.60 0.06
C ASP A 132 28.56 11.15 -0.28
N LYS A 133 29.32 10.67 0.71
CA LYS A 133 30.71 10.24 0.50
C LYS A 133 30.86 9.07 -0.49
N ASP A 134 29.81 8.29 -0.70
CA ASP A 134 29.78 7.21 -1.69
C ASP A 134 29.28 7.70 -3.06
N GLY A 135 29.03 9.01 -3.21
CA GLY A 135 28.45 9.61 -4.39
C GLY A 135 26.94 9.40 -4.50
N ASN A 136 26.28 8.83 -3.48
CA ASN A 136 24.86 8.55 -3.55
C ASN A 136 24.06 9.81 -3.24
N THR A 137 23.19 10.19 -4.17
CA THR A 137 22.17 11.22 -3.90
C THR A 137 21.01 10.64 -3.07
N PRO A 138 20.12 11.48 -2.52
CA PRO A 138 18.92 11.03 -1.81
C PRO A 138 18.05 10.07 -2.64
N LEU A 139 18.02 10.24 -3.98
CA LEU A 139 17.33 9.32 -4.89
C LEU A 139 18.01 7.95 -4.97
N HIS A 140 19.35 7.88 -4.98
CA HIS A 140 20.09 6.62 -4.92
C HIS A 140 19.74 5.84 -3.64
N LEU A 141 19.66 6.52 -2.49
CA LEU A 141 19.25 5.89 -1.23
C LEU A 141 17.81 5.36 -1.28
N ALA A 142 16.87 6.11 -1.86
CA ALA A 142 15.49 5.65 -2.04
C ALA A 142 15.40 4.39 -2.90
N VAL A 143 16.22 4.30 -3.96
CA VAL A 143 16.34 3.11 -4.81
C VAL A 143 17.00 1.94 -4.07
N LYS A 144 18.10 2.19 -3.36
CA LYS A 144 18.81 1.18 -2.55
C LYS A 144 17.91 0.55 -1.50
N ARG A 145 16.96 1.32 -0.94
CA ARG A 145 15.94 0.80 -0.02
C ARG A 145 14.85 -0.03 -0.68
N CYS A 146 14.85 -0.14 -2.01
CA CYS A 146 13.82 -0.82 -2.80
C CYS A 146 12.41 -0.34 -2.41
N SER A 147 12.23 0.98 -2.21
CA SER A 147 10.95 1.57 -1.78
C SER A 147 10.24 2.24 -2.96
N PRO A 148 9.24 1.58 -3.59
CA PRO A 148 8.50 2.18 -4.70
C PRO A 148 7.76 3.44 -4.30
N TYR A 149 7.39 3.53 -3.02
CA TYR A 149 6.70 4.70 -2.48
C TYR A 149 7.61 5.93 -2.52
N LEU A 150 8.79 5.85 -1.91
CA LEU A 150 9.72 6.97 -1.83
C LEU A 150 10.18 7.42 -3.20
N VAL A 151 10.55 6.48 -4.07
CA VAL A 151 10.97 6.80 -5.44
C VAL A 151 9.85 7.54 -6.19
N LYS A 152 8.61 7.04 -6.16
CA LYS A 152 7.48 7.73 -6.80
C LYS A 152 7.17 9.07 -6.15
N TYR A 153 7.30 9.16 -4.83
CA TYR A 153 7.05 10.40 -4.09
C TYR A 153 8.04 11.48 -4.51
N LEU A 154 9.34 11.19 -4.49
CA LEU A 154 10.41 12.12 -4.88
C LEU A 154 10.27 12.55 -6.34
N LEU A 155 10.14 11.60 -7.28
CA LEU A 155 10.01 11.91 -8.71
C LEU A 155 8.76 12.74 -9.04
N LYS A 156 7.67 12.56 -8.28
CA LYS A 156 6.43 13.32 -8.48
C LYS A 156 6.49 14.70 -7.83
N LYS A 157 6.96 14.80 -6.59
CA LYS A 157 6.95 16.03 -5.80
C LYS A 157 8.08 16.98 -6.18
N LEU A 158 9.21 16.43 -6.64
CA LEU A 158 10.39 17.18 -7.06
C LEU A 158 10.62 17.05 -8.57
N LYS A 159 9.53 16.95 -9.35
CA LYS A 159 9.63 16.80 -10.81
C LYS A 159 10.44 17.95 -11.40
N GLY A 160 11.52 17.64 -12.10
CA GLY A 160 12.44 18.61 -12.70
C GLY A 160 13.45 19.23 -11.75
N ARG A 161 13.36 18.96 -10.43
CA ARG A 161 14.30 19.43 -9.40
C ARG A 161 15.25 18.32 -8.95
N VAL A 162 14.80 17.07 -8.92
CA VAL A 162 15.68 15.92 -8.63
C VAL A 162 16.46 15.53 -9.88
N ASP A 163 17.77 15.40 -9.73
CA ASP A 163 18.64 14.80 -10.72
C ASP A 163 18.44 13.27 -10.73
N THR A 164 17.80 12.79 -11.80
CA THR A 164 17.54 11.36 -12.02
C THR A 164 18.72 10.62 -12.64
N ASP A 165 19.69 11.37 -13.16
CA ASP A 165 20.79 10.85 -13.98
C ASP A 165 22.16 11.02 -13.27
N ALA A 166 22.16 11.55 -12.04
CA ALA A 166 23.35 11.64 -11.19
C ALA A 166 24.08 10.30 -11.09
N ILE A 167 25.41 10.31 -11.16
CA ILE A 167 26.24 9.11 -11.04
C ILE A 167 26.94 9.07 -9.68
N ASN A 168 26.90 7.92 -9.01
CA ASN A 168 27.64 7.72 -7.76
C ASN A 168 29.10 7.30 -8.00
N ASN A 169 29.87 7.07 -6.93
CA ASN A 169 31.29 6.68 -7.03
C ASN A 169 31.50 5.29 -7.66
N ALA A 170 30.43 4.48 -7.77
CA ALA A 170 30.45 3.22 -8.52
C ALA A 170 30.12 3.40 -10.01
N ASN A 171 30.00 4.64 -10.49
CA ASN A 171 29.55 5.00 -11.84
C ASN A 171 28.15 4.47 -12.18
N LEU A 172 27.26 4.39 -11.18
CA LEU A 172 25.88 3.94 -11.35
C LEU A 172 24.94 5.12 -11.18
N THR A 173 23.98 5.27 -12.11
CA THR A 173 22.81 6.13 -11.90
C THR A 173 21.79 5.46 -10.95
N PRO A 174 20.76 6.18 -10.47
CA PRO A 174 19.65 5.55 -9.75
C PRO A 174 18.97 4.44 -10.55
N LEU A 175 18.89 4.58 -11.88
CA LEU A 175 18.35 3.53 -12.74
C LEU A 175 19.30 2.34 -12.82
N ASP A 176 20.61 2.57 -12.95
CA ASP A 176 21.61 1.50 -12.95
C ASP A 176 21.60 0.72 -11.64
N LEU A 177 21.47 1.39 -10.50
CA LEU A 177 21.28 0.74 -9.19
C LEU A 177 20.03 -0.13 -9.17
N ALA A 178 18.91 0.38 -9.69
CA ALA A 178 17.67 -0.40 -9.78
C ALA A 178 17.81 -1.62 -10.71
N LEU A 179 18.69 -1.56 -11.71
CA LEU A 179 18.96 -2.64 -12.67
C LEU A 179 20.01 -3.64 -12.20
N SER A 180 20.88 -3.25 -11.27
CA SER A 180 21.99 -4.07 -10.74
C SER A 180 21.54 -5.38 -10.07
N GLY A 181 20.23 -5.56 -9.83
CA GLY A 181 19.67 -6.84 -9.40
C GLY A 181 20.01 -7.21 -7.97
N ILE A 182 20.32 -6.24 -7.11
CA ILE A 182 20.54 -6.46 -5.66
C ILE A 182 19.30 -7.11 -5.01
N TYR A 183 18.11 -6.97 -5.60
CA TYR A 183 16.84 -7.51 -5.09
C TYR A 183 16.06 -8.34 -6.13
N PRO A 184 16.65 -9.39 -6.73
CA PRO A 184 16.29 -9.91 -8.05
C PRO A 184 14.90 -10.56 -8.19
N GLN A 185 14.10 -10.60 -7.12
CA GLN A 185 12.77 -11.24 -7.10
C GLN A 185 11.67 -10.39 -6.46
N ALA A 186 11.93 -9.12 -6.14
CA ALA A 186 10.95 -8.28 -5.44
C ALA A 186 9.97 -7.59 -6.43
N LYS A 187 8.67 -7.64 -6.12
CA LYS A 187 7.62 -6.89 -6.84
C LYS A 187 7.89 -5.38 -6.78
N GLU A 188 8.54 -4.96 -5.71
CA GLU A 188 8.93 -3.60 -5.38
C GLU A 188 9.99 -3.08 -6.35
N GLU A 189 11.02 -3.89 -6.65
CA GLU A 189 12.10 -3.53 -7.57
C GLU A 189 11.56 -3.15 -8.95
N LYS A 190 10.64 -3.97 -9.48
CA LYS A 190 10.00 -3.68 -10.77
C LYS A 190 9.24 -2.35 -10.77
N GLN A 191 8.60 -2.01 -9.65
CA GLN A 191 7.89 -0.73 -9.53
C GLN A 191 8.84 0.47 -9.39
N VAL A 192 10.01 0.28 -8.78
CA VAL A 192 11.06 1.30 -8.69
C VAL A 192 11.64 1.57 -10.08
N ARG A 193 12.03 0.52 -10.81
CA ARG A 193 12.51 0.63 -12.20
C ARG A 193 11.51 1.37 -13.09
N LEU A 194 10.24 0.98 -12.99
CA LEU A 194 9.18 1.62 -13.76
C LEU A 194 9.00 3.10 -13.41
N ALA A 195 9.09 3.46 -12.12
CA ALA A 195 8.95 4.85 -11.70
C ALA A 195 10.08 5.72 -12.27
N LEU A 196 11.31 5.23 -12.23
CA LEU A 196 12.49 5.94 -12.77
C LEU A 196 12.38 6.14 -14.29
N LEU A 197 11.98 5.11 -15.03
CA LEU A 197 11.86 5.21 -16.49
C LEU A 197 10.69 6.09 -16.93
N LYS A 198 9.59 6.15 -16.16
CA LYS A 198 8.52 7.15 -16.38
C LYS A 198 8.96 8.58 -16.12
N ALA A 199 10.04 8.77 -15.37
CA ALA A 199 10.65 10.07 -15.14
C ALA A 199 11.80 10.35 -16.12
N ASP A 200 11.91 9.59 -17.21
CA ASP A 200 12.93 9.70 -18.25
C ASP A 200 14.37 9.52 -17.72
N ALA A 201 14.54 8.82 -16.58
CA ALA A 201 15.84 8.53 -15.99
C ALA A 201 16.68 7.67 -16.94
N LYS A 202 17.95 8.02 -17.10
CA LYS A 202 18.86 7.34 -18.02
C LYS A 202 19.76 6.35 -17.29
N SER A 203 20.08 5.28 -18.01
CA SER A 203 21.11 4.33 -17.60
C SER A 203 22.44 4.82 -18.15
N GLY A 204 23.48 4.82 -17.31
CA GLY A 204 24.86 5.00 -17.76
C GLY A 204 25.40 3.75 -18.48
N MET A 205 24.70 2.62 -18.36
CA MET A 205 25.07 1.35 -18.99
C MET A 205 24.40 1.18 -20.37
N ALA A 206 25.20 1.01 -21.42
CA ALA A 206 24.72 0.96 -22.82
C ALA A 206 23.95 -0.32 -23.23
N LYS A 207 23.98 -1.39 -22.42
CA LYS A 207 23.42 -2.72 -22.76
C LYS A 207 22.14 -3.15 -21.99
N PRO A 208 21.90 -2.77 -20.72
CA PRO A 208 20.72 -3.20 -19.96
C PRO A 208 19.38 -2.51 -20.33
N LEU A 209 19.42 -1.40 -21.08
CA LEU A 209 18.23 -0.56 -21.30
C LEU A 209 17.18 -1.25 -22.20
N GLN A 210 17.58 -2.01 -23.23
CA GLN A 210 16.66 -2.63 -24.18
C GLN A 210 15.87 -3.80 -23.56
N GLU A 211 16.54 -4.70 -22.84
CA GLU A 211 15.92 -5.84 -22.16
C GLU A 211 15.02 -5.38 -21.00
N SER A 212 15.40 -4.29 -20.31
CA SER A 212 14.58 -3.71 -19.26
C SER A 212 13.32 -3.03 -19.82
N ILE A 213 13.38 -2.32 -20.95
CA ILE A 213 12.19 -1.75 -21.63
C ILE A 213 11.17 -2.85 -21.99
N ILE A 214 11.63 -3.99 -22.49
CA ILE A 214 10.75 -5.13 -22.80
C ILE A 214 10.11 -5.68 -21.52
N CYS A 215 10.91 -5.90 -20.48
CA CYS A 215 10.42 -6.35 -19.18
C CYS A 215 9.40 -5.36 -18.58
N LEU A 216 9.60 -4.05 -18.77
CA LEU A 216 8.71 -3.01 -18.28
C LEU A 216 7.39 -2.99 -19.01
N ASN A 217 7.37 -3.09 -20.33
CA ASN A 217 6.13 -3.17 -21.10
C ASN A 217 5.28 -4.37 -20.67
N ASP A 218 5.92 -5.53 -20.45
CA ASP A 218 5.24 -6.71 -19.92
C ASP A 218 4.74 -6.48 -18.48
N THR A 219 5.53 -5.81 -17.63
CA THR A 219 5.14 -5.57 -16.23
C THR A 219 4.05 -4.52 -16.10
N GLU A 220 4.11 -3.44 -16.87
CA GLU A 220 3.06 -2.42 -16.97
C GLU A 220 1.76 -3.07 -17.40
N ARG A 221 1.81 -3.87 -18.46
CA ARG A 221 0.65 -4.64 -18.92
C ARG A 221 0.10 -5.55 -17.82
N MET A 222 0.95 -6.26 -17.08
CA MET A 222 0.51 -7.12 -15.97
C MET A 222 -0.10 -6.34 -14.79
N VAL A 223 0.45 -5.17 -14.43
CA VAL A 223 -0.06 -4.33 -13.33
C VAL A 223 -1.35 -3.62 -13.74
N GLU A 224 -1.42 -3.09 -14.95
CA GLU A 224 -2.62 -2.51 -15.56
C GLU A 224 -3.72 -3.57 -15.65
N GLU A 225 -3.40 -4.77 -16.11
CA GLU A 225 -4.32 -5.90 -16.20
C GLU A 225 -4.81 -6.34 -14.81
N TYR A 226 -3.93 -6.41 -13.81
CA TYR A 226 -4.33 -6.72 -12.44
C TYR A 226 -5.24 -5.64 -11.83
N ASN A 227 -4.90 -4.36 -12.00
CA ASN A 227 -5.71 -3.23 -11.50
C ASN A 227 -7.04 -3.14 -12.25
N THR A 228 -7.05 -3.45 -13.54
CA THR A 228 -8.26 -3.50 -14.36
C THR A 228 -9.13 -4.69 -13.99
N ARG A 229 -8.54 -5.88 -13.78
CA ARG A 229 -9.26 -7.07 -13.29
C ARG A 229 -9.86 -6.83 -11.90
N THR A 230 -9.12 -6.25 -10.96
CA THR A 230 -9.67 -5.94 -9.62
C THR A 230 -10.79 -4.89 -9.68
N LYS A 231 -10.65 -3.83 -10.49
CA LYS A 231 -11.74 -2.87 -10.74
C LYS A 231 -12.93 -3.48 -11.49
N ALA A 232 -12.69 -4.39 -12.42
CA ALA A 232 -13.71 -5.06 -13.22
C ALA A 232 -14.45 -6.15 -12.42
N MET A 233 -13.80 -6.80 -11.45
CA MET A 233 -14.42 -7.78 -10.57
C MET A 233 -15.34 -7.11 -9.52
N ASN A 234 -14.95 -5.94 -9.01
CA ASN A 234 -15.71 -5.26 -7.94
C ASN A 234 -17.00 -4.60 -8.45
N LYS A 235 -17.03 -4.07 -9.68
CA LYS A 235 -18.23 -3.43 -10.26
C LYS A 235 -19.48 -4.35 -10.32
N PRO A 236 -19.42 -5.56 -10.91
CA PRO A 236 -20.58 -6.46 -10.93
C PRO A 236 -20.94 -6.97 -9.53
N GLN A 237 -19.95 -7.19 -8.65
CA GLN A 237 -20.21 -7.64 -7.28
C GLN A 237 -21.02 -6.62 -6.46
N ILE A 238 -20.72 -5.31 -6.60
CA ILE A 238 -21.50 -4.25 -5.94
C ILE A 238 -22.94 -4.24 -6.46
N ILE A 239 -23.13 -4.35 -7.78
CA ILE A 239 -24.47 -4.38 -8.40
C ILE A 239 -25.27 -5.57 -7.86
N VAL A 240 -24.69 -6.77 -7.85
CA VAL A 240 -25.35 -7.98 -7.32
C VAL A 240 -25.67 -7.83 -5.83
N ALA A 241 -24.73 -7.38 -5.01
CA ALA A 241 -24.98 -7.20 -3.57
C ALA A 241 -26.07 -6.16 -3.30
N THR A 242 -26.12 -5.08 -4.10
CA THR A 242 -27.16 -4.05 -4.00
C THR A 242 -28.53 -4.59 -4.40
N LEU A 243 -28.61 -5.34 -5.51
CA LEU A 243 -29.84 -6.02 -5.92
C LEU A 243 -30.32 -7.00 -4.85
N ILE A 244 -29.41 -7.78 -4.26
CA ILE A 244 -29.73 -8.70 -3.17
C ILE A 244 -30.34 -7.93 -2.00
N ALA A 245 -29.68 -6.86 -1.53
CA ALA A 245 -30.17 -6.02 -0.45
C ALA A 245 -31.57 -5.44 -0.75
N THR A 246 -31.81 -4.97 -1.97
CA THR A 246 -33.11 -4.39 -2.35
C THR A 246 -34.24 -5.42 -2.35
N VAL A 247 -33.98 -6.62 -2.87
CA VAL A 247 -34.99 -7.68 -2.93
C VAL A 247 -35.32 -8.21 -1.53
N THR A 248 -34.30 -8.44 -0.70
CA THR A 248 -34.52 -8.92 0.68
C THR A 248 -35.19 -7.85 1.53
N PHE A 249 -34.81 -6.57 1.37
CA PHE A 249 -35.50 -5.46 2.03
C PHE A 249 -36.98 -5.38 1.66
N ALA A 250 -37.33 -5.56 0.38
CA ALA A 250 -38.72 -5.59 -0.04
C ALA A 250 -39.47 -6.81 0.53
N ALA A 251 -38.82 -7.98 0.53
CA ALA A 251 -39.38 -9.23 1.04
C ALA A 251 -39.70 -9.18 2.55
N ALA A 252 -38.91 -8.43 3.33
CA ALA A 252 -39.16 -8.21 4.75
C ALA A 252 -40.52 -7.55 5.05
N PHE A 253 -41.05 -6.72 4.14
CA PHE A 253 -42.34 -6.03 4.28
C PHE A 253 -43.45 -6.60 3.38
N GLN A 254 -43.11 -7.49 2.45
CA GLN A 254 -44.07 -8.15 1.56
C GLN A 254 -44.14 -9.64 1.91
N VAL A 255 -44.49 -9.91 3.17
CA VAL A 255 -44.43 -11.26 3.71
C VAL A 255 -45.50 -12.19 3.10
N PRO A 256 -45.14 -13.45 2.78
CA PRO A 256 -46.09 -14.46 2.30
C PRO A 256 -47.26 -14.67 3.27
N GLY A 257 -48.49 -14.65 2.75
CA GLY A 257 -49.71 -14.83 3.55
C GLY A 257 -50.23 -13.58 4.25
N GLY A 258 -49.59 -12.43 4.03
CA GLY A 258 -50.08 -11.12 4.47
C GLY A 258 -50.10 -10.94 5.99
N TYR A 259 -50.82 -9.90 6.42
CA TYR A 259 -50.87 -9.45 7.80
C TYR A 259 -52.24 -9.73 8.42
N LYS A 260 -52.26 -10.02 9.72
CA LYS A 260 -53.48 -10.03 10.52
C LYS A 260 -53.92 -8.59 10.76
N SER A 261 -55.19 -8.29 10.47
CA SER A 261 -55.77 -6.94 10.56
C SER A 261 -55.70 -6.33 11.97
N ASP A 262 -55.69 -7.15 13.01
CA ASP A 262 -55.82 -6.67 14.39
C ASP A 262 -54.49 -6.15 14.97
N ASP A 263 -53.37 -6.83 14.69
CA ASP A 263 -52.07 -6.54 15.33
C ASP A 263 -50.92 -6.30 14.34
N GLY A 264 -51.19 -6.32 13.03
CA GLY A 264 -50.16 -6.14 11.98
C GLY A 264 -49.10 -7.24 11.91
N ARG A 265 -49.32 -8.37 12.60
CA ARG A 265 -48.39 -9.52 12.58
C ARG A 265 -48.62 -10.40 11.37
N ALA A 266 -47.56 -11.01 10.86
CA ALA A 266 -47.66 -11.96 9.75
C ALA A 266 -48.56 -13.15 10.10
N THR A 267 -49.50 -13.49 9.21
CA THR A 267 -50.50 -14.55 9.43
C THR A 267 -49.86 -15.92 9.65
N LEU A 268 -48.71 -16.16 9.04
CA LEU A 268 -48.00 -17.44 9.00
C LEU A 268 -46.80 -17.51 9.95
N ALA A 269 -46.68 -16.58 10.90
CA ALA A 269 -45.53 -16.42 11.80
C ALA A 269 -45.11 -17.70 12.58
N ARG A 270 -46.05 -18.62 12.84
CA ARG A 270 -45.79 -19.88 13.57
C ARG A 270 -45.38 -21.06 12.67
N LYS A 271 -45.44 -20.92 11.34
CA LYS A 271 -45.03 -21.99 10.42
C LYS A 271 -43.51 -22.03 10.32
N ALA A 272 -42.91 -23.22 10.45
CA ALA A 272 -41.46 -23.39 10.37
C ALA A 272 -40.87 -22.86 9.05
N ALA A 273 -41.55 -23.09 7.92
CA ALA A 273 -41.12 -22.58 6.62
C ALA A 273 -41.13 -21.03 6.55
N PHE A 274 -42.07 -20.38 7.23
CA PHE A 274 -42.12 -18.92 7.32
C PHE A 274 -40.99 -18.38 8.21
N GLN A 275 -40.67 -19.07 9.32
CA GLN A 275 -39.54 -18.71 10.17
C GLN A 275 -38.21 -18.85 9.43
N ALA A 276 -38.04 -19.93 8.65
CA ALA A 276 -36.87 -20.13 7.80
C ALA A 276 -36.72 -19.01 6.75
N PHE A 277 -37.83 -18.60 6.11
CA PHE A 277 -37.86 -17.46 5.20
C PHE A 277 -37.35 -16.18 5.86
N VAL A 278 -37.93 -15.78 6.98
CA VAL A 278 -37.55 -14.52 7.67
C VAL A 278 -36.09 -14.54 8.13
N ILE A 279 -35.61 -15.66 8.70
CA ILE A 279 -34.23 -15.75 9.19
C ILE A 279 -33.23 -15.68 8.04
N THR A 280 -33.47 -16.42 6.96
CA THR A 280 -32.54 -16.46 5.82
C THR A 280 -32.57 -15.16 5.00
N ASP A 281 -33.73 -14.50 4.91
CA ASP A 281 -33.86 -13.16 4.33
C ASP A 281 -33.07 -12.11 5.12
N ALA A 282 -33.14 -12.15 6.44
CA ALA A 282 -32.35 -11.27 7.31
C ALA A 282 -30.83 -11.50 7.19
N ILE A 283 -30.39 -12.77 7.09
CA ILE A 283 -28.97 -13.11 6.84
C ILE A 283 -28.52 -12.57 5.48
N ALA A 284 -29.34 -12.74 4.44
CA ALA A 284 -29.04 -12.23 3.11
C ALA A 284 -28.91 -10.70 3.09
N LEU A 285 -29.85 -9.99 3.73
CA LEU A 285 -29.85 -8.53 3.84
C LEU A 285 -28.63 -8.01 4.61
N THR A 286 -28.31 -8.60 5.76
CA THR A 286 -27.20 -8.14 6.61
C THR A 286 -25.84 -8.38 5.96
N CYS A 287 -25.64 -9.54 5.33
CA CYS A 287 -24.42 -9.84 4.59
C CYS A 287 -24.26 -8.95 3.35
N SER A 288 -25.34 -8.70 2.60
CA SER A 288 -25.29 -7.85 1.40
C SER A 288 -25.05 -6.38 1.74
N MET A 289 -25.73 -5.84 2.77
CA MET A 289 -25.52 -4.46 3.22
C MET A 289 -24.11 -4.22 3.76
N THR A 290 -23.55 -5.20 4.48
CA THR A 290 -22.15 -5.14 4.96
C THR A 290 -21.18 -5.15 3.78
N ALA A 291 -21.42 -5.98 2.76
CA ALA A 291 -20.60 -6.01 1.55
C ALA A 291 -20.68 -4.67 0.77
N VAL A 292 -21.87 -4.07 0.64
CA VAL A 292 -22.06 -2.75 0.00
C VAL A 292 -21.33 -1.67 0.78
N PHE A 293 -21.48 -1.64 2.10
CA PHE A 293 -20.84 -0.66 2.97
C PHE A 293 -19.31 -0.73 2.92
N LEU A 294 -18.74 -1.95 2.99
CA LEU A 294 -17.29 -2.14 2.86
C LEU A 294 -16.78 -1.70 1.49
N ASN A 295 -17.50 -2.01 0.41
CA ASN A 295 -17.14 -1.55 -0.93
C ASN A 295 -17.27 -0.03 -1.10
N PHE A 296 -18.20 0.63 -0.41
CA PHE A 296 -18.35 2.08 -0.43
C PHE A 296 -17.23 2.80 0.33
N ILE A 297 -16.81 2.26 1.48
CA ILE A 297 -15.71 2.81 2.28
C ILE A 297 -14.35 2.57 1.63
N MET A 298 -14.20 1.47 0.89
CA MET A 298 -12.92 1.05 0.34
C MET A 298 -12.24 2.14 -0.53
N PRO A 299 -12.96 2.88 -1.40
CA PRO A 299 -12.38 4.03 -2.12
C PRO A 299 -12.18 5.30 -1.27
N LEU A 300 -12.97 5.49 -0.20
CA LEU A 300 -12.97 6.71 0.62
C LEU A 300 -11.76 6.80 1.55
N LEU A 301 -11.32 5.67 2.09
CA LEU A 301 -10.08 5.60 2.85
C LEU A 301 -8.93 5.41 1.86
N ARG A 302 -8.08 6.44 1.69
CA ARG A 302 -6.89 6.50 0.79
C ARG A 302 -5.77 5.48 1.11
N GLY A 303 -6.11 4.24 1.45
CA GLY A 303 -5.19 3.17 1.80
C GLY A 303 -5.23 2.01 0.80
N ARG A 304 -4.12 1.28 0.69
CA ARG A 304 -4.09 -0.02 -0.02
C ARG A 304 -4.80 -1.04 0.86
N TRP A 305 -5.99 -1.47 0.48
CA TRP A 305 -6.67 -2.54 1.20
C TRP A 305 -5.97 -3.88 0.95
N PRO A 306 -5.74 -4.67 2.01
CA PRO A 306 -5.10 -5.97 1.84
C PRO A 306 -6.01 -6.87 1.02
N LEU A 307 -5.41 -7.74 0.20
CA LEU A 307 -6.12 -8.79 -0.56
C LEU A 307 -7.09 -9.62 0.30
N LYS A 308 -6.80 -9.73 1.60
CA LYS A 308 -7.66 -10.38 2.60
C LYS A 308 -9.03 -9.71 2.72
N THR A 309 -9.12 -8.38 2.67
CA THR A 309 -10.39 -7.65 2.74
C THR A 309 -11.25 -7.87 1.50
N ILE A 310 -10.64 -7.92 0.31
CA ILE A 310 -11.35 -8.21 -0.95
C ILE A 310 -11.93 -9.63 -0.90
N ARG A 311 -11.15 -10.62 -0.46
CA ARG A 311 -11.63 -11.99 -0.27
C ARG A 311 -12.76 -12.06 0.75
N PHE A 312 -12.67 -11.31 1.85
CA PHE A 312 -13.71 -11.25 2.87
C PHE A 312 -15.05 -10.73 2.32
N VAL A 313 -15.01 -9.64 1.53
CA VAL A 313 -16.20 -9.10 0.85
C VAL A 313 -16.81 -10.13 -0.10
N ALA A 314 -16.00 -10.84 -0.89
CA ALA A 314 -16.51 -11.87 -1.80
C ALA A 314 -17.21 -13.03 -1.06
N ILE A 315 -16.69 -13.43 0.10
CA ILE A 315 -17.31 -14.45 0.95
C ILE A 315 -18.66 -13.98 1.48
N LEU A 316 -18.77 -12.73 1.96
CA LEU A 316 -20.04 -12.16 2.41
C LEU A 316 -21.08 -12.13 1.27
N SER A 317 -20.68 -11.76 0.06
CA SER A 317 -21.58 -11.78 -1.11
C SER A 317 -22.04 -13.18 -1.47
N LEU A 318 -21.17 -14.20 -1.34
CA LEU A 318 -21.54 -15.59 -1.59
C LEU A 318 -22.56 -16.08 -0.54
N ILE A 319 -22.33 -15.79 0.74
CA ILE A 319 -23.26 -16.13 1.82
C ILE A 319 -24.62 -15.48 1.56
N ALA A 320 -24.64 -14.19 1.18
CA ALA A 320 -25.87 -13.48 0.89
C ALA A 320 -26.67 -14.11 -0.26
N MET A 321 -25.97 -14.56 -1.32
CA MET A 321 -26.60 -15.20 -2.48
C MET A 321 -27.23 -16.55 -2.13
N VAL A 322 -26.53 -17.37 -1.35
CA VAL A 322 -27.07 -18.67 -0.90
C VAL A 322 -28.26 -18.46 0.04
N ALA A 323 -28.13 -17.53 1.00
CA ALA A 323 -29.22 -17.22 1.94
C ALA A 323 -30.47 -16.70 1.21
N MET A 324 -30.30 -15.85 0.19
CA MET A 324 -31.41 -15.37 -0.64
C MET A 324 -32.12 -16.51 -1.38
N LEU A 325 -31.38 -17.49 -1.93
CA LEU A 325 -31.99 -18.63 -2.60
C LEU A 325 -32.84 -19.47 -1.62
N VAL A 326 -32.35 -19.67 -0.40
CA VAL A 326 -33.12 -20.37 0.65
C VAL A 326 -34.36 -19.57 1.06
N ALA A 327 -34.24 -18.24 1.20
CA ALA A 327 -35.39 -17.37 1.46
C ALA A 327 -36.42 -17.48 0.34
N PHE A 328 -36.01 -17.43 -0.92
CA PHE A 328 -36.92 -17.57 -2.06
C PHE A 328 -37.67 -18.91 -2.06
N VAL A 329 -36.97 -20.03 -1.85
CA VAL A 329 -37.58 -21.37 -1.82
C VAL A 329 -38.55 -21.50 -0.64
N SER A 330 -38.14 -21.07 0.55
CA SER A 330 -38.99 -21.14 1.75
C SER A 330 -40.22 -20.23 1.64
N GLY A 331 -40.07 -19.03 1.08
CA GLY A 331 -41.18 -18.12 0.79
C GLY A 331 -42.18 -18.70 -0.21
N LEU A 332 -41.71 -19.27 -1.33
CA LEU A 332 -42.57 -19.94 -2.30
C LEU A 332 -43.28 -21.14 -1.70
N TYR A 333 -42.59 -21.96 -0.90
CA TYR A 333 -43.20 -23.10 -0.23
C TYR A 333 -44.37 -22.67 0.66
N VAL A 334 -44.23 -21.55 1.36
CA VAL A 334 -45.28 -20.99 2.22
C VAL A 334 -46.50 -20.52 1.42
N VAL A 335 -46.30 -19.98 0.21
CA VAL A 335 -47.40 -19.56 -0.68
C VAL A 335 -48.08 -20.75 -1.34
N LEU A 336 -47.31 -21.76 -1.75
CA LEU A 336 -47.77 -22.88 -2.57
C LEU A 336 -48.24 -24.10 -1.76
N THR A 337 -48.48 -23.96 -0.45
CA THR A 337 -48.83 -25.10 0.43
C THR A 337 -50.05 -25.89 -0.04
N ASN A 338 -50.95 -25.29 -0.82
CA ASN A 338 -52.16 -25.94 -1.33
C ASN A 338 -51.91 -26.77 -2.61
N SER A 339 -50.76 -26.63 -3.26
CA SER A 339 -50.38 -27.40 -4.46
C SER A 339 -48.97 -27.98 -4.27
N LEU A 340 -48.93 -29.15 -3.64
CA LEU A 340 -47.68 -29.83 -3.26
C LEU A 340 -46.78 -30.10 -4.48
N TRP A 341 -47.38 -30.45 -5.62
CA TRP A 341 -46.64 -30.72 -6.86
C TRP A 341 -45.92 -29.46 -7.39
N LEU A 342 -46.58 -28.30 -7.31
CA LEU A 342 -45.99 -27.03 -7.77
C LEU A 342 -44.84 -26.61 -6.85
N ALA A 343 -44.97 -26.80 -5.54
CA ALA A 343 -43.89 -26.55 -4.58
C ALA A 343 -42.68 -27.46 -4.83
N ILE A 344 -42.90 -28.76 -4.99
CA ILE A 344 -41.84 -29.74 -5.29
C ILE A 344 -41.13 -29.37 -6.61
N PHE A 345 -41.89 -29.04 -7.66
CA PHE A 345 -41.35 -28.63 -8.95
C PHE A 345 -40.47 -27.37 -8.83
N THR A 346 -40.91 -26.34 -8.11
CA THR A 346 -40.11 -25.12 -7.89
C THR A 346 -38.81 -25.38 -7.14
N CYS A 347 -38.82 -26.28 -6.14
CA CYS A 347 -37.59 -26.71 -5.48
C CYS A 347 -36.62 -27.39 -6.46
N PHE A 348 -37.12 -28.32 -7.28
CA PHE A 348 -36.28 -29.01 -8.28
C PHE A 348 -35.64 -28.06 -9.29
N VAL A 349 -36.36 -27.03 -9.74
CA VAL A 349 -35.81 -26.01 -10.64
C VAL A 349 -34.67 -25.25 -9.96
N VAL A 350 -34.88 -24.76 -8.73
CA VAL A 350 -33.86 -23.98 -8.00
C VAL A 350 -32.62 -24.83 -7.68
N PHE A 351 -32.81 -26.06 -7.19
CA PHE A 351 -31.71 -26.99 -6.93
C PHE A 351 -30.99 -27.42 -8.21
N GLY A 352 -31.72 -27.60 -9.32
CA GLY A 352 -31.14 -27.91 -10.62
C GLY A 352 -30.17 -26.83 -11.11
N PHE A 353 -30.56 -25.56 -11.02
CA PHE A 353 -29.67 -24.43 -11.35
C PHE A 353 -28.47 -24.33 -10.41
N CYS A 354 -28.64 -24.62 -9.11
CA CYS A 354 -27.54 -24.66 -8.16
C CYS A 354 -26.53 -25.77 -8.48
N CYS A 355 -27.01 -26.98 -8.82
CA CYS A 355 -26.15 -28.09 -9.21
C CYS A 355 -25.36 -27.79 -10.49
N LEU A 356 -26.01 -27.19 -11.50
CA LEU A 356 -25.33 -26.75 -12.72
C LEU A 356 -24.26 -25.70 -12.42
N PHE A 357 -24.55 -24.74 -11.54
CA PHE A 357 -23.58 -23.75 -11.10
C PHE A 357 -22.37 -24.39 -10.39
N LEU A 358 -22.59 -25.36 -9.49
CA LEU A 358 -21.50 -26.06 -8.79
C LEU A 358 -20.64 -26.91 -9.74
N VAL A 359 -21.25 -27.56 -10.73
CA VAL A 359 -20.53 -28.30 -11.77
C VAL A 359 -19.69 -27.34 -12.61
N PHE A 360 -20.27 -26.23 -13.05
CA PHE A 360 -19.55 -25.19 -13.80
C PHE A 360 -18.40 -24.60 -12.97
N TRP A 361 -18.64 -24.26 -11.71
CA TRP A 361 -17.63 -23.75 -10.78
C TRP A 361 -16.47 -24.73 -10.59
N LYS A 362 -16.75 -26.03 -10.43
CA LYS A 362 -15.73 -27.07 -10.32
C LYS A 362 -14.93 -27.24 -11.60
N ILE A 363 -15.57 -27.12 -12.77
CA ILE A 363 -14.90 -27.13 -14.07
C ILE A 363 -14.00 -25.91 -14.22
N SER A 364 -14.46 -24.71 -13.84
CA SER A 364 -13.67 -23.48 -13.86
C SER A 364 -12.44 -23.56 -12.94
N LEU A 365 -12.59 -24.06 -11.71
CA LEU A 365 -11.45 -24.26 -10.80
C LEU A 365 -10.41 -25.23 -11.40
N LYS A 366 -10.87 -26.33 -12.00
CA LYS A 366 -9.97 -27.28 -12.68
C LYS A 366 -9.27 -26.67 -13.90
N SER A 367 -9.93 -25.74 -14.61
CA SER A 367 -9.30 -25.03 -15.71
C SER A 367 -8.24 -24.03 -15.23
N ASP A 368 -8.44 -23.39 -14.08
CA ASP A 368 -7.46 -22.47 -13.49
C ASP A 368 -6.20 -23.23 -13.01
N ASP A 369 -6.36 -24.45 -12.46
CA ASP A 369 -5.23 -25.32 -12.09
C ASP A 369 -4.40 -25.75 -13.32
N LEU A 370 -5.07 -26.17 -14.41
CA LEU A 370 -4.41 -26.53 -15.67
C LEU A 370 -3.67 -25.36 -16.32
N VAL A 371 -4.26 -24.16 -16.21
CA VAL A 371 -3.65 -22.93 -16.72
C VAL A 371 -2.46 -22.51 -15.84
N SER A 372 -2.57 -22.62 -14.51
CA SER A 372 -1.47 -22.40 -13.56
C SER A 372 -0.29 -23.34 -13.81
N ASP A 373 -0.55 -24.63 -14.03
CA ASP A 373 0.48 -25.62 -14.39
C ASP A 373 1.11 -25.31 -15.75
N SER A 374 0.32 -24.91 -16.74
CA SER A 374 0.84 -24.46 -18.04
C SER A 374 1.74 -23.22 -17.90
N TYR A 375 1.41 -22.26 -17.03
CA TYR A 375 2.26 -21.10 -16.77
C TYR A 375 3.51 -21.47 -15.98
N ALA A 376 3.43 -22.40 -15.02
CA ALA A 376 4.58 -22.92 -14.28
C ALA A 376 5.55 -23.66 -15.19
N VAL A 377 5.04 -24.47 -16.13
CA VAL A 377 5.85 -25.15 -17.16
C VAL A 377 6.50 -24.15 -18.11
N LYS A 378 5.77 -23.11 -18.57
CA LYS A 378 6.34 -22.05 -19.42
C LYS A 378 7.42 -21.24 -18.70
N LYS A 379 7.24 -21.00 -17.39
CA LYS A 379 8.23 -20.32 -16.53
C LYS A 379 9.47 -21.18 -16.28
N MET A 380 9.30 -22.50 -16.13
CA MET A 380 10.42 -23.46 -16.04
C MET A 380 11.19 -23.58 -17.35
N TRP A 381 10.51 -23.53 -18.50
CA TRP A 381 11.16 -23.49 -19.81
C TRP A 381 11.98 -22.20 -19.98
N LYS A 382 11.41 -21.05 -19.66
CA LYS A 382 12.10 -19.76 -19.75
C LYS A 382 13.29 -19.64 -18.79
N SER A 383 13.20 -20.23 -17.60
CA SER A 383 14.30 -20.31 -16.63
C SER A 383 15.46 -21.21 -17.09
N LYS A 384 15.20 -22.20 -17.98
CA LYS A 384 16.25 -23.05 -18.53
C LYS A 384 16.97 -22.43 -19.73
N ASP A 385 16.33 -21.48 -20.41
CA ASP A 385 16.97 -20.75 -21.52
C ASP A 385 17.97 -19.69 -20.99
N ASP A 386 17.77 -19.17 -19.77
CA ASP A 386 18.64 -18.17 -19.14
C ASP A 386 19.91 -18.78 -18.47
N ASP A 387 19.83 -20.02 -17.96
CA ASP A 387 20.96 -20.76 -17.40
C ASP A 387 21.61 -21.67 -18.47
N GLY A 388 22.32 -21.05 -19.40
CA GLY A 388 23.35 -21.72 -20.20
C GLY A 388 22.90 -22.34 -21.51
N MET A 389 22.77 -21.51 -22.55
CA MET A 389 22.96 -21.91 -23.95
C MET A 389 24.44 -22.25 -24.22
N ILE A 390 24.94 -23.33 -23.60
CA ILE A 390 26.09 -24.10 -24.06
C ILE A 390 25.66 -25.57 -23.99
N ASN A 391 25.67 -26.24 -25.15
CA ASN A 391 25.42 -27.69 -25.35
C ASN A 391 24.01 -28.20 -25.72
N PHE A 392 23.31 -27.56 -26.67
CA PHE A 392 22.30 -28.30 -27.49
C PHE A 392 22.66 -28.47 -28.96
N ARG A 393 23.69 -27.76 -29.46
CA ARG A 393 24.18 -27.95 -30.85
C ARG A 393 25.03 -29.22 -31.02
N ASN A 394 25.60 -29.76 -29.94
CA ASN A 394 26.43 -30.98 -29.96
C ASN A 394 25.64 -32.29 -29.73
N LEU A 395 24.37 -32.22 -29.32
CA LEU A 395 23.55 -33.43 -29.11
C LEU A 395 22.76 -33.86 -30.36
N LEU A 396 22.59 -32.97 -31.34
CA LEU A 396 21.90 -33.24 -32.61
C LEU A 396 22.84 -33.65 -33.76
N PHE A 397 24.15 -33.73 -33.52
CA PHE A 397 25.14 -34.24 -34.50
C PHE A 397 25.58 -35.69 -34.26
N HIS A 398 25.05 -36.37 -33.24
CA HIS A 398 25.32 -37.79 -32.97
C HIS A 398 24.08 -38.70 -32.98
N LEU A 399 22.92 -38.18 -33.36
CA LEU A 399 21.74 -38.97 -33.73
C LEU A 399 21.11 -38.33 -34.98
N GLY A 400 21.62 -38.75 -36.14
CA GLY A 400 21.24 -38.28 -37.47
C GLY A 400 22.27 -38.72 -38.48
#